data_AF-A0A2T1DKT4-F1
#
_entry.id   AF-A0A2T1DKT4-F1
#
_cell.length_a   1.000
_cell.length_b   1.000
_cell.length_c   1.000
_cell.angle_alpha   90.00
_cell.angle_beta   90.00
_cell.angle_gamma   90.00
#
_symmetry.space_group_name_H-M   'P 1'
#
loop_
_entity.id
_entity.type
_entity.pdbx_description
1 polymer ?
#
loop_
_entity_poly.entity_id
_entity_poly.type
_entity_poly.pdbx_seq_one_letter_code
_entity_poly.pdbx_strand_id
1 'polypeptide(L)'
;MKLISINLCNFRQFFGQTPEIKLAWGPRNITVIHGNNGAGKTALMNAFTWGLYGNLSAGFTEEQSVNKRAIAEAKPGKRVPCWVEIVFEHDSKRYQVRRSCHAYKSQNSVEHIKSELFMQVAKDDGRWMLPPQHPDDIIGRILPESLHQYFFFDGERIEQIVRHDKKAEIAEATKELLGVEVLNRSIRHLGDARKSLETDLRMIGNSEIKKLLKEKQKFQKEGEQFLQQTVE
;
A
#
# COMPACT_ATOMS: atom_id res chain seq x y z
N MET A 1 6.94 4.49 -8.28
CA MET A 1 7.94 4.29 -7.20
C MET A 1 9.22 3.69 -7.78
N LYS A 2 10.39 4.25 -7.49
CA LYS A 2 11.71 3.73 -7.89
C LYS A 2 12.48 3.28 -6.64
N LEU A 3 12.66 1.99 -6.44
CA LEU A 3 13.41 1.46 -5.30
C LEU A 3 14.92 1.73 -5.47
N ILE A 4 15.57 2.27 -4.44
CA ILE A 4 17.01 2.62 -4.44
C ILE A 4 17.80 1.59 -3.65
N SER A 5 17.38 1.31 -2.42
CA SER A 5 18.08 0.36 -1.56
C SER A 5 17.20 -0.23 -0.47
N ILE A 6 17.66 -1.35 0.08
CA ILE A 6 17.06 -2.01 1.24
C ILE A 6 18.14 -2.43 2.25
N ASN A 7 17.86 -2.18 3.52
CA ASN A 7 18.65 -2.58 4.68
C ASN A 7 17.77 -3.40 5.63
N LEU A 8 18.30 -4.47 6.20
CA LEU A 8 17.58 -5.33 7.14
C LEU A 8 18.37 -5.50 8.44
N CYS A 9 17.67 -5.70 9.55
CA CYS A 9 18.26 -6.11 10.80
C CYS A 9 17.41 -7.21 11.45
N ASN A 10 18.03 -8.35 11.74
CA ASN A 10 17.40 -9.51 12.40
C ASN A 10 16.04 -9.92 11.79
N PHE A 11 15.89 -9.78 10.48
CA PHE A 11 14.66 -10.12 9.77
C PHE A 11 14.79 -11.53 9.17
N ARG A 12 14.04 -12.50 9.71
CA ARG A 12 14.02 -13.90 9.26
C ARG A 12 15.41 -14.54 9.16
N GLN A 13 15.85 -14.99 7.98
CA GLN A 13 17.16 -15.61 7.78
C GLN A 13 18.31 -14.59 7.89
N PHE A 14 18.02 -13.30 7.79
CA PHE A 14 19.02 -12.24 7.90
C PHE A 14 19.32 -11.97 9.37
N PHE A 15 20.49 -12.46 9.82
CA PHE A 15 20.99 -12.29 11.17
C PHE A 15 21.86 -11.04 11.26
N GLY A 16 21.66 -10.23 12.30
CA GLY A 16 22.35 -8.95 12.47
C GLY A 16 21.90 -7.92 11.44
N GLN A 17 22.68 -6.84 11.30
CA GLN A 17 22.47 -5.82 10.30
C GLN A 17 23.11 -6.26 8.97
N THR A 18 22.31 -6.32 7.90
CA THR A 18 22.81 -6.62 6.56
C THR A 18 23.51 -5.40 5.97
N PRO A 19 24.46 -5.59 5.03
CA PRO A 19 24.93 -4.49 4.20
C PRO A 19 23.78 -3.91 3.38
N GLU A 20 23.96 -2.66 2.94
CA GLU A 20 22.99 -2.01 2.07
C GLU A 20 22.96 -2.67 0.70
N ILE A 21 21.78 -3.19 0.34
CA ILE A 21 21.53 -3.77 -0.97
C ILE A 21 21.03 -2.65 -1.88
N LYS A 22 21.91 -2.15 -2.75
CA LYS A 22 21.57 -1.14 -3.76
C LYS A 22 20.96 -1.81 -4.99
N LEU A 23 19.81 -1.29 -5.42
CA LEU A 23 19.13 -1.77 -6.61
C LEU A 23 19.57 -0.96 -7.82
N ALA A 24 19.75 -1.67 -8.94
CA ALA A 24 20.21 -1.10 -10.20
C ALA A 24 19.13 -0.20 -10.83
N TRP A 25 19.54 0.90 -11.45
CA TRP A 25 18.66 1.86 -12.11
C TRP A 25 19.31 2.42 -13.40
N GLY A 26 18.51 3.04 -14.25
CA GLY A 26 18.99 3.67 -15.48
C GLY A 26 19.20 2.65 -16.62
N PRO A 27 20.28 2.74 -17.41
CA PRO A 27 20.51 1.85 -18.57
C PRO A 27 20.64 0.37 -18.21
N ARG A 28 21.06 0.07 -16.97
CA ARG A 28 21.08 -1.27 -16.39
C ARG A 28 20.15 -1.28 -15.19
N ASN A 29 18.86 -1.53 -15.44
CA ASN A 29 17.78 -1.49 -14.45
C ASN A 29 17.39 -2.87 -13.89
N ILE A 30 18.20 -3.89 -14.13
CA ILE A 30 17.94 -5.26 -13.67
C ILE A 30 18.91 -5.59 -12.54
N THR A 31 18.36 -5.96 -11.38
CA THR A 31 19.13 -6.50 -10.26
C THR A 31 18.83 -7.98 -10.13
N VAL A 32 19.85 -8.82 -10.23
CA VAL A 32 19.72 -10.27 -10.06
C VAL A 32 20.24 -10.66 -8.68
N ILE A 33 19.38 -11.26 -7.86
CA ILE A 33 19.73 -11.79 -6.54
C ILE A 33 19.76 -13.31 -6.63
N HIS A 34 20.97 -13.88 -6.64
CA HIS A 34 21.18 -15.31 -6.70
C HIS A 34 21.52 -15.86 -5.31
N GLY A 35 20.80 -16.89 -4.90
CA GLY A 35 21.17 -17.77 -3.80
C GLY A 35 20.47 -19.12 -3.93
N ASN A 36 20.88 -20.11 -3.14
CA ASN A 36 20.25 -21.42 -3.12
C ASN A 36 18.81 -21.36 -2.57
N ASN A 37 18.06 -22.45 -2.70
CA ASN A 37 16.77 -22.57 -2.02
C ASN A 37 16.98 -22.51 -0.50
N GLY A 38 16.10 -21.80 0.21
CA GLY A 38 16.26 -21.54 1.64
C GLY A 38 17.25 -20.42 2.01
N ALA A 39 18.01 -19.85 1.05
CA ALA A 39 18.95 -18.75 1.31
C ALA A 39 18.28 -17.40 1.64
N GLY A 40 16.95 -17.30 1.48
CA GLY A 40 16.17 -16.13 1.85
C GLY A 40 15.78 -15.18 0.73
N LYS A 41 15.78 -15.63 -0.52
CA LYS A 41 15.27 -14.87 -1.68
C LYS A 41 13.83 -14.38 -1.47
N THR A 42 12.91 -15.29 -1.14
CA THR A 42 11.50 -14.96 -0.82
C THR A 42 11.39 -14.13 0.45
N ALA A 43 12.28 -14.34 1.44
CA ALA A 43 12.29 -13.51 2.65
C ALA A 43 12.70 -12.07 2.35
N LEU A 44 13.66 -11.85 1.45
CA LEU A 44 14.05 -10.51 1.00
C LEU A 44 12.92 -9.82 0.24
N MET A 45 12.22 -10.56 -0.63
CA MET A 45 11.01 -10.04 -1.29
C MET A 45 9.95 -9.63 -0.27
N ASN A 46 9.66 -10.49 0.71
CA ASN A 46 8.71 -10.22 1.78
C ASN A 46 9.14 -9.07 2.70
N ALA A 47 10.44 -8.77 2.77
CA ALA A 47 10.92 -7.61 3.51
C ALA A 47 10.41 -6.29 2.90
N PHE A 48 10.25 -6.21 1.57
CA PHE A 48 9.63 -5.04 0.94
C PHE A 48 8.17 -4.91 1.35
N THR A 49 7.39 -5.99 1.25
CA THR A 49 5.96 -5.98 1.62
C THR A 49 5.78 -5.62 3.09
N TRP A 50 6.55 -6.28 3.97
CA TRP A 50 6.49 -5.99 5.41
C TRP A 50 6.94 -4.57 5.71
N GLY A 51 8.08 -4.13 5.16
CA GLY A 51 8.61 -2.79 5.38
C GLY A 51 7.64 -1.68 4.98
N LEU A 52 6.90 -1.87 3.89
CA LEU A 52 5.92 -0.89 3.40
C LEU A 52 4.58 -0.99 4.16
N TYR A 53 3.96 -2.16 4.22
CA TYR A 53 2.56 -2.30 4.64
C TYR A 53 2.38 -2.92 6.03
N GLY A 54 3.44 -3.48 6.62
CA GLY A 54 3.35 -4.28 7.85
C GLY A 54 2.82 -5.68 7.62
N ASN A 55 2.17 -5.94 6.49
CA ASN A 55 1.64 -7.24 6.15
C ASN A 55 2.71 -8.15 5.52
N LEU A 56 2.61 -9.44 5.85
CA LEU A 56 3.36 -10.50 5.20
C LEU A 56 2.44 -11.22 4.21
N SER A 57 3.01 -11.68 3.10
CA SER A 57 2.31 -12.50 2.12
C SER A 57 1.62 -13.73 2.76
N ALA A 58 0.52 -14.21 2.17
CA ALA A 58 -0.21 -15.39 2.67
C ALA A 58 0.73 -16.58 2.96
N GLY A 59 0.55 -17.21 4.14
CA GLY A 59 1.40 -18.31 4.64
C GLY A 59 2.49 -17.88 5.63
N PHE A 60 2.55 -16.60 6.01
CA PHE A 60 3.57 -16.07 6.90
C PHE A 60 2.96 -15.22 8.02
N THR A 61 3.33 -15.48 9.27
CA THR A 61 2.85 -14.73 10.45
C THR A 61 3.86 -13.67 10.90
N GLU A 62 3.37 -12.52 11.37
CA GLU A 62 4.20 -11.43 11.92
C GLU A 62 5.07 -11.91 13.10
N GLU A 63 4.56 -12.86 13.87
CA GLU A 63 5.20 -13.56 15.00
C GLU A 63 6.51 -14.26 14.60
N GLN A 64 6.78 -14.47 13.31
CA GLN A 64 8.00 -15.13 12.82
C GLN A 64 8.96 -14.17 12.10
N SER A 65 8.74 -12.86 12.20
CA SER A 65 9.55 -11.87 11.49
C SER A 65 10.96 -11.74 12.08
N VAL A 66 11.10 -11.91 13.40
CA VAL A 66 12.39 -11.77 14.09
C VAL A 66 13.23 -13.03 13.93
N ASN A 67 14.51 -12.85 13.63
CA ASN A 67 15.47 -13.92 13.47
C ASN A 67 15.59 -14.76 14.76
N LYS A 68 15.35 -16.07 14.66
CA LYS A 68 15.39 -17.00 15.80
C LYS A 68 16.75 -17.08 16.48
N ARG A 69 17.84 -16.97 15.72
CA ARG A 69 19.20 -16.94 16.27
C ARG A 69 19.45 -15.66 17.08
N ALA A 70 18.96 -14.51 16.60
CA ALA A 70 19.05 -13.25 17.34
C ALA A 70 18.29 -13.31 18.68
N ILE A 71 17.13 -13.98 18.71
CA ILE A 71 16.41 -14.25 19.96
C ILE A 71 17.19 -15.22 20.85
N ALA A 72 17.74 -16.30 20.29
CA ALA A 72 18.47 -17.30 21.06
C ALA A 72 19.74 -16.74 21.72
N GLU A 73 20.51 -15.90 21.01
CA GLU A 73 21.72 -15.26 21.52
C GLU A 73 21.45 -14.08 22.46
N ALA A 74 20.20 -13.58 22.50
CA ALA A 74 19.84 -12.49 23.40
C ALA A 74 19.86 -12.92 24.88
N LYS A 75 20.29 -11.99 25.74
CA LYS A 75 20.16 -12.15 27.19
C LYS A 75 18.67 -12.04 27.57
N PRO A 76 18.18 -12.82 28.56
CA PRO A 76 16.82 -12.67 29.08
C PRO A 76 16.54 -11.21 29.45
N GLY A 77 15.37 -10.70 29.06
CA GLY A 77 14.96 -9.31 29.30
C GLY A 77 15.60 -8.26 28.38
N LYS A 78 16.52 -8.62 27.48
CA LYS A 78 17.01 -7.68 26.45
C LYS A 78 16.10 -7.64 25.23
N ARG A 79 15.89 -6.42 24.71
CA ARG A 79 15.17 -6.13 23.47
C ARG A 79 16.01 -6.57 22.26
N VAL A 80 15.45 -7.43 21.41
CA VAL A 80 16.04 -7.79 20.12
C VAL A 80 15.42 -6.91 19.04
N PRO A 81 16.18 -5.99 18.42
CA PRO A 81 15.66 -5.15 17.36
C PRO A 81 15.51 -5.94 16.06
N CYS A 82 14.37 -5.75 15.40
CA CYS A 82 14.13 -6.22 14.05
C CYS A 82 13.61 -5.04 13.23
N TRP A 83 14.21 -4.76 12.08
CA TRP A 83 13.72 -3.69 11.22
C TRP A 83 14.06 -3.94 9.76
N VAL A 84 13.26 -3.32 8.90
CA VAL A 84 13.50 -3.23 7.46
C VAL A 84 13.42 -1.77 7.08
N GLU A 85 14.43 -1.30 6.39
CA GLU A 85 14.53 0.05 5.89
C GLU A 85 14.62 0.02 4.36
N ILE A 86 13.76 0.80 3.72
CA ILE A 86 13.61 0.89 2.27
C ILE A 86 13.79 2.35 1.89
N VAL A 87 14.68 2.59 0.94
CA VAL A 87 14.88 3.90 0.34
C VAL A 87 14.36 3.85 -1.09
N PHE A 88 13.51 4.80 -1.43
CA PHE A 88 12.93 4.91 -2.77
C PHE A 88 12.71 6.35 -3.20
N GLU A 89 12.47 6.54 -4.49
CA GLU A 89 12.21 7.83 -5.10
C GLU A 89 10.85 7.82 -5.80
N HIS A 90 10.10 8.91 -5.66
CA HIS A 90 8.84 9.13 -6.35
C HIS A 90 8.57 10.63 -6.49
N ASP A 91 8.20 11.08 -7.68
CA ASP A 91 7.97 12.49 -8.03
C ASP A 91 9.11 13.41 -7.58
N SER A 92 10.35 13.02 -7.92
CA SER A 92 11.60 13.71 -7.56
C SER A 92 11.87 13.86 -6.05
N LYS A 93 11.06 13.23 -5.19
CA LYS A 93 11.28 13.19 -3.74
C LYS A 93 11.88 11.86 -3.34
N ARG A 94 12.79 11.89 -2.38
CA ARG A 94 13.42 10.70 -1.81
C ARG A 94 12.75 10.37 -0.48
N TYR A 95 12.34 9.12 -0.34
CA TYR A 95 11.68 8.59 0.84
C TYR A 95 12.59 7.56 1.50
N GLN A 96 12.66 7.61 2.83
CA GLN A 96 13.29 6.59 3.66
C GLN A 96 12.22 6.08 4.62
N VAL A 97 11.82 4.84 4.42
CA VAL A 97 10.81 4.17 5.23
C VAL A 97 11.51 3.12 6.06
N ARG A 98 11.29 3.13 7.37
CA ARG A 98 11.80 2.12 8.29
C ARG A 98 10.65 1.58 9.11
N ARG A 99 10.39 0.29 8.96
CA ARG A 99 9.48 -0.44 9.86
C ARG A 99 10.30 -1.22 10.87
N SER A 100 9.97 -1.08 12.14
CA SER A 100 10.65 -1.76 13.25
C SER A 100 9.69 -2.53 14.12
N CYS A 101 10.10 -3.71 14.55
CA CYS A 101 9.47 -4.47 15.63
C CYS A 101 10.55 -5.00 16.56
N HIS A 102 10.14 -5.41 17.76
CA HIS A 102 11.08 -5.91 18.75
C HIS A 102 10.52 -7.13 19.44
N ALA A 103 11.41 -8.06 19.76
CA ALA A 103 11.09 -9.25 20.54
C ALA A 103 11.83 -9.22 21.87
N TYR A 104 11.20 -9.80 22.90
CA TYR A 104 11.87 -10.10 24.16
C TYR A 104 12.05 -11.60 24.31
N LYS A 105 13.22 -11.98 24.82
CA LYS A 105 13.43 -13.32 25.34
C LYS A 105 12.93 -13.36 26.78
N SER A 106 11.73 -13.92 26.99
CA SER A 106 11.24 -14.32 28.31
C SER A 106 11.66 -15.76 28.62
N GLN A 107 11.57 -16.19 29.89
CA GLN A 107 12.04 -17.51 30.32
C GLN A 107 11.36 -18.68 29.58
N ASN A 108 10.09 -18.52 29.17
CA ASN A 108 9.30 -19.55 28.48
C ASN A 108 8.50 -19.05 27.25
N SER A 109 8.60 -17.77 26.86
CA SER A 109 7.83 -17.20 25.74
C SER A 109 8.58 -16.09 25.02
N VAL A 110 8.18 -15.84 23.77
CA VAL A 110 8.63 -14.67 22.99
C VAL A 110 7.45 -13.72 22.87
N GLU A 111 7.59 -12.52 23.43
CA GLU A 111 6.60 -11.46 23.25
C GLU A 111 6.98 -10.62 22.04
N HIS A 112 6.03 -10.49 21.11
CA HIS A 112 6.16 -9.68 19.91
C HIS A 112 5.38 -8.38 20.09
N ILE A 113 6.09 -7.25 20.08
CA ILE A 113 5.43 -5.93 20.05
C ILE A 113 5.02 -5.62 18.60
N LYS A 114 3.85 -4.98 18.44
CA LYS A 114 3.35 -4.45 17.16
C LYS A 114 4.44 -3.65 16.43
N SER A 115 4.43 -3.75 15.10
CA SER A 115 5.37 -3.00 14.27
C SER A 115 5.07 -1.50 14.29
N GLU A 116 6.12 -0.69 14.29
CA GLU A 116 6.06 0.77 14.18
C GLU A 116 6.62 1.19 12.82
N LEU A 117 5.94 2.10 12.14
CA LEU A 117 6.34 2.65 10.86
C LEU A 117 6.89 4.07 11.04
N PHE A 118 8.10 4.29 10.55
CA PHE A 118 8.75 5.58 10.54
C PHE A 118 9.11 5.97 9.11
N MET A 119 8.93 7.24 8.75
CA MET A 119 9.25 7.76 7.42
C MET A 119 9.94 9.12 7.51
N GLN A 120 10.96 9.31 6.68
CA GLN A 120 11.52 10.62 6.36
C GLN A 120 11.42 10.87 4.85
N VAL A 121 11.29 12.14 4.49
CA VAL A 121 11.24 12.60 3.10
C VAL A 121 12.27 13.70 2.90
N ALA A 122 13.09 13.56 1.87
CA ALA A 122 13.97 14.61 1.37
C ALA A 122 13.42 15.16 0.05
N LYS A 123 13.31 16.50 -0.01
CA LYS A 123 12.94 17.24 -1.22
C LYS A 123 14.20 17.69 -1.96
N ASP A 124 14.05 18.58 -2.93
CA ASP A 124 15.15 19.13 -3.75
C ASP A 124 16.24 19.82 -2.91
N ASP A 125 15.93 20.24 -1.69
CA ASP A 125 16.87 20.86 -0.74
C ASP A 125 17.80 19.85 -0.04
N GLY A 126 17.60 18.55 -0.27
CA GLY A 126 18.39 17.46 0.32
C GLY A 126 18.19 17.28 1.83
N ARG A 127 17.28 18.03 2.46
CA ARG A 127 17.03 17.95 3.90
C ARG A 127 15.97 16.90 4.19
N TRP A 128 16.32 15.97 5.07
CA TRP A 128 15.38 14.96 5.54
C TRP A 128 14.45 15.55 6.60
N MET A 129 13.15 15.39 6.38
CA MET A 129 12.10 15.90 7.25
C MET A 129 11.05 14.82 7.50
N LEU A 130 10.33 14.92 8.61
CA LEU A 130 9.13 14.13 8.82
C LEU A 130 8.02 14.63 7.87
N PRO A 131 7.30 13.73 7.20
CA PRO A 131 6.19 14.13 6.36
C PRO A 131 5.04 14.70 7.20
N PRO A 132 4.21 15.60 6.65
CA PRO A 132 3.07 16.18 7.34
C PRO A 132 1.87 15.22 7.46
N GLN A 133 1.85 14.14 6.67
CA GLN A 133 0.79 13.14 6.64
C GLN A 133 1.29 11.82 7.22
N HIS A 134 0.37 10.94 7.62
CA HIS A 134 0.74 9.62 8.15
C HIS A 134 1.51 8.82 7.08
N PRO A 135 2.59 8.12 7.45
CA PRO A 135 3.38 7.33 6.50
C PRO A 135 2.56 6.32 5.69
N ASP A 136 1.58 5.63 6.31
CA ASP A 136 0.72 4.67 5.61
C ASP A 136 -0.13 5.33 4.51
N ASP A 137 -0.64 6.56 4.74
CA ASP A 137 -1.42 7.29 3.72
C ASP A 137 -0.55 7.66 2.51
N ILE A 138 0.72 8.02 2.78
CA ILE A 138 1.68 8.36 1.73
C ILE A 138 2.02 7.11 0.93
N ILE A 139 2.34 6.00 1.59
CA ILE A 139 2.64 4.73 0.92
C ILE A 139 1.44 4.28 0.10
N GLY A 140 0.23 4.29 0.68
CA GLY A 140 -0.99 3.86 0.00
C GLY A 140 -1.35 4.69 -1.24
N ARG A 141 -0.96 5.97 -1.30
CA ARG A 141 -1.12 6.78 -2.52
C ARG A 141 -0.07 6.47 -3.59
N ILE A 142 1.15 6.17 -3.19
CA ILE A 142 2.27 5.90 -4.11
C ILE A 142 2.16 4.48 -4.69
N LEU A 143 1.86 3.51 -3.82
CA LEU A 143 1.69 2.11 -4.13
C LEU A 143 0.60 1.55 -3.19
N PRO A 144 -0.67 1.53 -3.64
CA PRO A 144 -1.76 0.94 -2.88
C PRO A 144 -1.45 -0.48 -2.43
N GLU A 145 -1.88 -0.82 -1.21
CA GLU A 145 -1.67 -2.15 -0.67
C GLU A 145 -2.35 -3.22 -1.56
N SER A 146 -3.53 -2.94 -2.11
CA SER A 146 -4.24 -3.81 -3.06
C SER A 146 -3.36 -4.24 -4.26
N LEU A 147 -2.39 -3.42 -4.63
CA LEU A 147 -1.50 -3.66 -5.76
C LEU A 147 -0.21 -4.39 -5.43
N HIS A 148 0.18 -4.53 -4.15
CA HIS A 148 1.50 -5.05 -3.79
C HIS A 148 1.77 -6.45 -4.37
N GLN A 149 0.73 -7.29 -4.47
CA GLN A 149 0.81 -8.65 -5.02
C GLN A 149 1.23 -8.69 -6.49
N TYR A 150 1.08 -7.59 -7.25
CA TYR A 150 1.52 -7.51 -8.65
C TYR A 150 2.95 -7.01 -8.81
N PHE A 151 3.53 -6.38 -7.76
CA PHE A 151 4.90 -5.88 -7.76
C PHE A 151 5.87 -6.80 -7.00
N PHE A 152 5.37 -7.49 -5.97
CA PHE A 152 6.15 -8.40 -5.11
C PHE A 152 5.52 -9.80 -5.13
N PHE A 153 5.86 -10.58 -6.15
CA PHE A 153 5.36 -11.95 -6.31
C PHE A 153 6.51 -12.95 -6.45
N ASP A 154 6.28 -14.17 -5.94
CA ASP A 154 7.16 -15.30 -6.23
C ASP A 154 6.76 -15.94 -7.57
N GLY A 155 7.70 -16.69 -8.17
CA GLY A 155 7.46 -17.34 -9.45
C GLY A 155 6.32 -18.37 -9.42
N GLU A 156 5.89 -18.83 -8.24
CA GLU A 156 4.77 -19.74 -8.06
C GLU A 156 3.41 -19.02 -8.09
N ARG A 157 3.35 -17.77 -7.59
CA ARG A 157 2.13 -16.94 -7.57
C ARG A 157 1.85 -16.24 -8.88
N ILE A 158 2.79 -16.19 -9.83
CA ILE A 158 2.55 -15.57 -11.14
C ILE A 158 1.35 -16.22 -11.85
N GLU A 159 1.19 -17.53 -11.72
CA GLU A 159 0.06 -18.27 -12.29
C GLU A 159 -1.28 -17.89 -11.65
N GLN A 160 -1.29 -17.50 -10.37
CA GLN A 160 -2.50 -17.07 -9.66
C GLN A 160 -2.91 -15.64 -10.02
N ILE A 161 -1.94 -14.80 -10.38
CA ILE A 161 -2.16 -13.40 -10.79
C ILE A 161 -2.79 -13.31 -12.18
N VAL A 162 -2.42 -14.22 -13.09
CA VAL A 162 -2.82 -14.20 -14.50
C VAL A 162 -4.19 -14.84 -14.73
N ARG A 163 -4.82 -15.43 -13.69
CA ARG A 163 -6.15 -16.06 -13.81
C ARG A 163 -7.24 -15.02 -14.08
N HIS A 164 -8.24 -15.43 -14.85
CA HIS A 164 -9.32 -14.57 -15.34
C HIS A 164 -10.25 -14.04 -14.22
N ASP A 165 -10.38 -14.79 -13.13
CA ASP A 165 -11.19 -14.44 -11.95
C ASP A 165 -10.64 -13.23 -11.18
N LYS A 166 -9.33 -12.97 -11.25
CA LYS A 166 -8.69 -11.80 -10.61
C LYS A 166 -8.64 -10.54 -11.46
N LYS A 167 -9.14 -10.56 -12.71
CA LYS A 167 -9.11 -9.38 -13.60
C LYS A 167 -9.91 -8.20 -13.05
N ALA A 168 -11.03 -8.46 -12.37
CA ALA A 168 -11.84 -7.40 -11.76
C ALA A 168 -11.09 -6.71 -10.61
N GLU A 169 -10.39 -7.49 -9.77
CA GLU A 169 -9.56 -7.00 -8.68
C GLU A 169 -8.41 -6.12 -9.22
N ILE A 170 -7.75 -6.56 -10.29
CA ILE A 170 -6.73 -5.77 -11.01
C ILE A 170 -7.31 -4.45 -11.52
N ALA A 171 -8.48 -4.50 -12.16
CA ALA A 171 -9.11 -3.32 -12.72
C ALA A 171 -9.46 -2.28 -11.64
N GLU A 172 -10.01 -2.72 -10.51
CA GLU A 172 -10.31 -1.83 -9.38
C GLU A 172 -9.04 -1.24 -8.76
N ALA A 173 -8.02 -2.07 -8.51
CA ALA A 173 -6.76 -1.60 -7.97
C ALA A 173 -6.03 -0.64 -8.94
N THR A 174 -6.18 -0.84 -10.26
CA THR A 174 -5.68 0.09 -11.29
C THR A 174 -6.44 1.42 -11.27
N LYS A 175 -7.77 1.40 -11.11
CA LYS A 175 -8.59 2.62 -10.97
C LYS A 175 -8.20 3.41 -9.72
N GLU A 176 -7.88 2.71 -8.62
CA GLU A 176 -7.39 3.30 -7.38
C GLU A 176 -6.06 4.03 -7.60
N LEU A 177 -5.08 3.38 -8.27
CA LEU A 177 -3.79 3.99 -8.60
C LEU A 177 -3.93 5.18 -9.56
N LEU A 178 -4.82 5.10 -10.55
CA LEU A 178 -5.10 6.20 -11.48
C LEU A 178 -5.89 7.35 -10.83
N GLY A 179 -6.33 7.21 -9.58
CA GLY A 179 -7.13 8.22 -8.88
C GLY A 179 -8.56 8.38 -9.41
N VAL A 180 -9.02 7.45 -10.25
CA VAL A 180 -10.38 7.45 -10.81
C VAL A 180 -11.42 7.26 -9.71
N GLU A 181 -11.05 6.55 -8.63
CA GLU A 181 -11.91 6.35 -7.49
C GLU A 181 -12.29 7.66 -6.79
N VAL A 182 -11.39 8.65 -6.73
CA VAL A 182 -11.70 9.98 -6.20
C VAL A 182 -12.74 10.69 -7.07
N LEU A 183 -12.65 10.52 -8.38
CA LEU A 183 -13.63 11.07 -9.33
C LEU A 183 -14.99 10.39 -9.17
N ASN A 184 -15.02 9.06 -9.08
CA ASN A 184 -16.25 8.30 -8.86
C ASN A 184 -16.94 8.67 -7.54
N ARG A 185 -16.17 8.77 -6.45
CA ARG A 185 -16.70 9.22 -5.14
C ARG A 185 -17.24 10.64 -5.21
N SER A 186 -16.55 11.54 -5.91
CA SER A 186 -16.99 12.92 -6.10
C SER A 186 -18.31 12.98 -6.88
N ILE A 187 -18.43 12.22 -7.97
CA ILE A 187 -19.69 12.10 -8.74
C ILE A 187 -20.82 11.62 -7.86
N ARG A 188 -20.59 10.56 -7.07
CA ARG A 188 -21.59 10.01 -6.14
C ARG A 188 -22.02 11.04 -5.10
N HIS A 189 -21.06 11.65 -4.40
CA HIS A 189 -21.34 12.62 -3.34
C HIS A 189 -22.06 13.87 -3.87
N LEU A 190 -21.68 14.39 -5.04
CA LEU A 190 -22.37 15.49 -5.68
C LEU A 190 -23.79 15.10 -6.13
N GLY A 191 -23.97 13.86 -6.61
CA GLY A 191 -25.28 13.30 -6.93
C GLY A 191 -26.19 13.22 -5.71
N ASP A 192 -25.66 12.76 -4.57
CA ASP A 192 -26.41 12.64 -3.32
C ASP A 192 -26.74 14.03 -2.73
N ALA A 193 -25.77 14.95 -2.72
CA ALA A 193 -25.99 16.33 -2.31
C ALA A 193 -27.09 17.00 -3.15
N ARG A 194 -27.07 16.79 -4.47
CA ARG A 194 -28.12 17.26 -5.39
C ARG A 194 -29.49 16.71 -5.01
N LYS A 195 -29.60 15.40 -4.74
CA LYS A 195 -30.86 14.76 -4.34
C LYS A 195 -31.37 15.30 -3.00
N SER A 196 -30.48 15.54 -2.04
CA SER A 196 -30.83 16.15 -0.75
C SER A 196 -31.41 17.54 -0.94
N LEU A 197 -30.70 18.41 -1.68
CA LEU A 197 -31.15 19.76 -2.00
C LEU A 197 -32.49 19.79 -2.74
N GLU A 198 -32.70 18.88 -3.69
CA GLU A 198 -33.98 18.74 -4.39
C GLU A 198 -35.12 18.32 -3.46
N THR A 199 -34.82 17.50 -2.45
CA THR A 199 -35.78 17.05 -1.45
C THR A 199 -36.17 18.20 -0.52
N ASP A 200 -35.20 19.00 -0.08
CA ASP A 200 -35.43 20.19 0.73
C ASP A 200 -36.24 21.25 -0.04
N LEU A 201 -35.88 21.49 -1.31
CA LEU A 201 -36.61 22.39 -2.21
C LEU A 201 -38.05 21.93 -2.50
N ARG A 202 -38.33 20.62 -2.47
CA ARG A 202 -39.72 20.11 -2.57
C ARG A 202 -40.53 20.41 -1.31
N MET A 203 -39.90 20.38 -0.14
CA MET A 203 -40.59 20.64 1.11
C MET A 203 -40.87 22.14 1.31
N ILE A 204 -39.89 23.00 1.00
CA ILE A 204 -39.92 24.44 1.32
C ILE A 204 -40.33 25.30 0.11
N GLY A 205 -40.20 24.78 -1.12
CA GLY A 205 -40.43 25.54 -2.35
C GLY A 205 -41.89 25.87 -2.66
N ASN A 206 -42.09 27.02 -3.31
CA ASN A 206 -43.38 27.48 -3.81
C ASN A 206 -43.92 26.60 -4.97
N SER A 207 -45.13 26.87 -5.44
CA SER A 207 -45.80 26.07 -6.50
C SER A 207 -45.01 26.03 -7.81
N GLU A 208 -44.27 27.09 -8.11
CA GLU A 208 -43.44 27.24 -9.32
C GLU A 208 -42.18 26.37 -9.24
N ILE A 209 -41.46 26.39 -8.10
CA ILE A 209 -40.31 25.52 -7.85
C ILE A 209 -40.71 24.04 -7.92
N LYS A 210 -41.89 23.68 -7.41
CA LYS A 210 -42.41 22.30 -7.50
C LYS A 210 -42.69 21.87 -8.94
N LYS A 211 -43.13 22.79 -9.83
CA LYS A 211 -43.31 22.50 -11.26
C LYS A 211 -41.98 22.29 -11.96
N LEU A 212 -41.03 23.21 -11.77
CA LEU A 212 -39.68 23.13 -12.38
C LEU A 212 -38.93 21.85 -11.97
N LEU A 213 -39.07 21.41 -10.71
CA LEU A 213 -38.47 20.16 -10.25
C LEU A 213 -39.10 18.91 -10.91
N LYS A 214 -40.39 18.94 -11.25
CA LYS A 214 -41.04 17.84 -11.99
C LYS A 214 -40.59 17.80 -13.44
N GLU A 215 -40.49 18.95 -14.10
CA GLU A 215 -40.00 19.05 -15.49
C GLU A 215 -38.55 18.58 -15.59
N LYS A 216 -37.68 19.03 -14.68
CA LYS A 216 -36.28 18.57 -14.62
C LYS A 216 -36.18 17.04 -14.49
N GLN A 217 -36.98 16.42 -13.63
CA GLN A 217 -36.98 14.96 -13.49
C GLN A 217 -37.45 14.23 -14.74
N LYS A 218 -38.43 14.81 -15.46
CA LYS A 218 -38.89 14.27 -16.73
C LYS A 218 -37.77 14.27 -17.77
N PHE A 219 -37.10 15.41 -17.95
CA PHE A 219 -35.98 15.52 -18.89
C PHE A 219 -34.78 14.67 -18.50
N GLN A 220 -34.48 14.50 -17.21
CA GLN A 220 -33.42 13.59 -16.77
C GLN A 220 -33.72 12.12 -17.14
N LYS A 221 -34.95 11.66 -16.94
CA LYS A 221 -35.35 10.30 -17.32
C LYS A 221 -35.28 10.08 -18.83
N GLU A 222 -35.72 11.07 -19.60
CA GLU A 222 -35.62 11.01 -21.06
C GLU A 222 -34.15 10.94 -21.51
N GLY A 223 -33.27 11.75 -20.92
CA GLY A 223 -31.83 11.72 -21.21
C GLY A 223 -31.15 10.38 -20.84
N GLU A 224 -31.50 9.78 -19.71
CA GLU A 224 -30.98 8.45 -19.30
C GLU A 224 -31.42 7.35 -20.28
N GLN A 225 -32.66 7.40 -20.77
CA GLN A 225 -33.17 6.46 -21.77
C GLN A 225 -32.44 6.59 -23.11
N PHE A 226 -32.14 7.81 -23.57
CA PHE A 226 -31.36 8.02 -24.79
C PHE A 226 -29.91 7.51 -24.66
N LEU A 227 -29.29 7.70 -23.49
CA LEU A 227 -27.93 7.20 -23.26
C LEU A 227 -27.86 5.67 -23.31
N GLN A 228 -28.86 4.97 -22.76
CA GLN A 228 -28.93 3.51 -22.80
C GLN A 228 -29.12 2.96 -24.21
N GLN A 229 -29.87 3.66 -25.08
CA GLN A 229 -30.10 3.25 -26.47
C GLN A 229 -28.88 3.48 -27.39
N THR A 230 -27.90 4.30 -26.97
CA THR A 230 -26.73 4.64 -27.80
C THR A 230 -25.51 3.75 -27.47
N VAL A 231 -25.58 2.93 -26.43
CA VAL A 231 -24.47 2.08 -25.94
C VAL A 231 -24.62 0.60 -26.35
N GLU A 232 -25.73 0.23 -27.00
CA GLU A 232 -25.87 -1.03 -27.76
C GLU A 232 -25.39 -0.87 -29.21
#